data_AF-A0A835K7F5-F1
#
_entry.id   AF-A0A835K7F5-F1
#
_cell.length_a   1.000
_cell.length_b   1.000
_cell.length_c   1.000
_cell.angle_alpha   90.00
_cell.angle_beta   90.00
_cell.angle_gamma   90.00
#
_symmetry.space_group_name_H-M   'P 1'
#
loop_
_entity.id
_entity.type
_entity.pdbx_description
1 polymer ?
#
loop_
_entity_poly.entity_id
_entity_poly.type
_entity_poly.pdbx_seq_one_letter_code
_entity_poly.pdbx_strand_id
1 'polypeptide(L)'
;MESISLWQGLALCGIVSWIVISSSLNVTRKLRTLVQPWVSHHVITGTPIILQIQKYQHGFLDVLFSGLSCVVSVPFYTAFLPLLFWSGHGKLARQMTLLMSLCDYSGNCIKDVVSAPRPRCPPVRRITATKEEQENTLEYGLPSSHTLNTVCLSGYLLHYVLSYTQSEDASLKFAGFAVVCLIVCLTGLGRIYLGMHSVIDIIAGIGVGFVILAFWLSVHNHVDSFIVSGQNVTTFWAALSLLLLFAYPTPELPTPSFEFHTAFDGVAFGIVAGVQQTYHQFHHESVPRIFTPQLTVSAFLGRMLVGIPTILVVKYCSKALAKWILPIISNTLGIPIRSTSYIPMLKGSVTGKKTGEIKQSGYIKKLPIFSSQGTFDVDTGIRFLQYSGLAWSVVDLVPSLFSYLSL
;
A
#
# COMPACT_ATOMS: atom_id res chain seq x y z
N MET A 1 -28.75 14.04 12.57
CA MET A 1 -28.35 12.91 11.71
C MET A 1 -27.90 13.52 10.39
N GLU A 2 -26.59 13.66 10.20
CA GLU A 2 -26.04 14.15 8.94
C GLU A 2 -26.40 13.17 7.83
N SER A 3 -26.99 13.67 6.74
CA SER A 3 -27.35 12.83 5.60
C SER A 3 -26.06 12.29 4.97
N ILE A 4 -25.83 10.98 5.07
CA ILE A 4 -24.78 10.30 4.30
C ILE A 4 -25.00 10.68 2.83
N SER A 5 -23.97 11.19 2.16
CA SER A 5 -24.11 11.57 0.76
C SER A 5 -24.41 10.33 -0.08
N LEU A 6 -25.37 10.44 -1.01
CA LEU A 6 -25.88 9.31 -1.79
C LEU A 6 -24.74 8.50 -2.45
N TRP A 7 -23.71 9.18 -2.97
CA TRP A 7 -22.58 8.53 -3.63
C TRP A 7 -21.71 7.70 -2.67
N GLN A 8 -21.53 8.13 -1.40
CA GLN A 8 -20.80 7.36 -0.39
C GLN A 8 -21.52 6.03 -0.11
N GLY A 9 -22.84 6.10 0.08
CA GLY A 9 -23.67 4.91 0.27
C GLY A 9 -23.60 3.97 -0.94
N LEU A 10 -23.75 4.51 -2.15
CA LEU A 10 -23.66 3.72 -3.39
C LEU A 10 -22.29 3.06 -3.57
N ALA A 11 -21.19 3.75 -3.25
CA ALA A 11 -19.85 3.20 -3.35
C ALA A 11 -19.65 2.02 -2.38
N LEU A 12 -20.02 2.17 -1.10
CA LEU A 12 -19.91 1.10 -0.11
C LEU A 12 -20.83 -0.08 -0.46
N CYS A 13 -22.08 0.18 -0.86
CA CYS A 13 -23.01 -0.86 -1.32
C CYS A 13 -22.49 -1.59 -2.56
N GLY A 14 -21.82 -0.89 -3.48
CA GLY A 14 -21.17 -1.48 -4.64
C GLY A 14 -20.08 -2.49 -4.25
N ILE A 15 -19.22 -2.14 -3.28
CA ILE A 15 -18.18 -3.05 -2.77
C ILE A 15 -18.80 -4.25 -2.05
N VAL A 16 -19.82 -4.05 -1.22
CA VAL A 16 -20.55 -5.15 -0.58
C VAL A 16 -21.16 -6.09 -1.62
N SER A 17 -21.78 -5.53 -2.66
CA SER A 17 -22.35 -6.31 -3.77
C SER A 17 -21.26 -7.11 -4.49
N TRP A 18 -20.10 -6.49 -4.75
CA TRP A 18 -18.95 -7.17 -5.33
C TRP A 18 -18.46 -8.33 -4.46
N ILE A 19 -18.32 -8.13 -3.14
CA ILE A 19 -17.91 -9.19 -2.20
C ILE A 19 -18.86 -10.39 -2.30
N VAL A 20 -20.18 -10.13 -2.26
CA VAL A 20 -21.21 -11.18 -2.33
C VAL A 20 -21.17 -11.91 -3.67
N ILE A 21 -21.08 -11.18 -4.78
CA ILE A 21 -21.05 -11.76 -6.14
C ILE A 21 -19.77 -12.56 -6.35
N SER A 22 -18.61 -11.98 -5.99
CA SER A 22 -17.29 -12.61 -6.15
C SER A 22 -17.20 -13.92 -5.38
N SER A 23 -17.67 -13.92 -4.13
CA SER A 23 -17.74 -15.10 -3.27
C SER A 23 -18.69 -16.17 -3.83
N SER A 24 -19.91 -15.77 -4.21
CA SER A 24 -20.95 -16.69 -4.71
C SER A 24 -20.54 -17.36 -6.03
N LEU A 25 -19.94 -16.59 -6.95
CA LEU A 25 -19.55 -17.08 -8.27
C LEU A 25 -18.15 -17.69 -8.32
N ASN A 26 -17.41 -17.70 -7.19
CA ASN A 26 -16.01 -18.11 -7.08
C ASN A 26 -15.13 -17.46 -8.17
N VAL A 27 -15.29 -16.14 -8.35
CA VAL A 27 -14.67 -15.38 -9.43
C VAL A 27 -13.15 -15.52 -9.41
N THR A 28 -12.53 -15.40 -8.24
CA THR A 28 -11.08 -15.55 -8.05
C THR A 28 -10.57 -16.88 -8.60
N ARG A 29 -11.25 -17.99 -8.28
CA ARG A 29 -10.84 -19.33 -8.76
C ARG A 29 -10.97 -19.45 -10.27
N LYS A 30 -12.08 -18.95 -10.85
CA LYS A 30 -12.30 -18.98 -12.31
C LYS A 30 -11.25 -18.16 -13.06
N LEU A 31 -10.98 -16.94 -12.60
CA LEU A 31 -9.94 -16.08 -13.18
C LEU A 31 -8.56 -16.73 -13.09
N ARG A 32 -8.21 -17.30 -11.94
CA ARG A 32 -6.95 -18.03 -11.74
C ARG A 32 -6.80 -19.16 -12.76
N THR A 33 -7.81 -20.03 -12.88
CA THR A 33 -7.74 -21.17 -13.80
C THR A 33 -7.58 -20.77 -15.27
N LEU A 34 -8.06 -19.59 -15.66
CA LEU A 34 -7.92 -19.07 -17.03
C LEU A 34 -6.56 -18.41 -17.26
N VAL A 35 -6.11 -17.58 -16.32
CA VAL A 35 -4.95 -16.70 -16.53
C VAL A 35 -3.64 -17.34 -16.09
N GLN A 36 -3.64 -18.07 -14.97
CA GLN A 36 -2.42 -18.63 -14.37
C GLN A 36 -1.63 -19.55 -15.31
N PRO A 37 -2.25 -20.49 -16.06
CA PRO A 37 -1.49 -21.37 -16.96
C PRO A 37 -0.82 -20.60 -18.10
N TRP A 38 -1.53 -19.62 -18.66
CA TRP A 38 -1.01 -18.76 -19.72
C TRP A 38 0.19 -17.93 -19.25
N VAL A 39 0.08 -17.29 -18.08
CA VAL A 39 1.18 -16.51 -17.50
C VAL A 39 2.37 -17.42 -17.16
N SER A 40 2.11 -18.56 -16.53
CA SER A 40 3.15 -19.53 -16.14
C SER A 40 3.93 -20.03 -17.35
N HIS A 41 3.26 -20.28 -18.47
CA HIS A 41 3.91 -20.63 -19.73
C HIS A 41 4.86 -19.52 -20.20
N HIS A 42 4.45 -18.25 -20.18
CA HIS A 42 5.30 -17.12 -20.57
C HIS A 42 6.48 -16.90 -19.62
N VAL A 43 6.30 -17.12 -18.31
CA VAL A 43 7.39 -17.07 -17.32
C VAL A 43 8.46 -18.13 -17.65
N ILE A 44 8.03 -19.36 -17.93
CA ILE A 44 8.94 -20.47 -18.25
C ILE A 44 9.66 -20.21 -19.58
N THR A 45 8.91 -19.89 -20.64
CA THR A 45 9.46 -19.62 -21.98
C THR A 45 10.36 -18.38 -21.98
N GLY A 46 10.11 -17.40 -21.11
CA GLY A 46 10.94 -16.20 -20.95
C GLY A 46 12.20 -16.39 -20.11
N THR A 47 12.37 -17.53 -19.42
CA THR A 47 13.52 -17.78 -18.53
C THR A 47 14.89 -17.71 -19.24
N PRO A 48 15.07 -18.18 -20.49
CA PRO A 48 16.34 -18.04 -21.21
C PRO A 48 16.79 -16.59 -21.41
N ILE A 49 15.85 -15.66 -21.59
CA ILE A 49 16.13 -14.22 -21.72
C ILE A 49 16.74 -13.69 -20.42
N ILE A 50 16.18 -14.10 -19.27
CA ILE A 50 16.69 -13.74 -17.95
C ILE A 50 18.13 -14.22 -17.81
N LEU A 51 18.40 -15.49 -18.16
CA LEU A 51 19.75 -16.07 -18.09
C LEU A 51 20.73 -15.35 -19.02
N GLN A 52 20.30 -14.93 -20.21
CA GLN A 52 21.13 -14.17 -21.13
C GLN A 52 21.50 -12.78 -20.56
N ILE A 53 20.55 -12.09 -19.94
CA ILE A 53 20.80 -10.81 -19.26
C ILE A 53 21.78 -11.02 -18.09
N GLN A 54 21.61 -12.10 -17.33
CA GLN A 54 22.47 -12.42 -16.19
C GLN A 54 23.91 -12.83 -16.59
N LYS A 55 24.19 -13.14 -17.86
CA LYS A 55 25.57 -13.32 -18.34
C LYS A 55 26.41 -12.05 -18.23
N TYR A 56 25.78 -10.88 -18.32
CA TYR A 56 26.43 -9.58 -18.16
C TYR A 56 26.58 -9.17 -16.68
N GLN A 57 26.60 -10.14 -15.77
CA GLN A 57 26.68 -9.85 -14.35
C GLN A 57 27.97 -9.09 -13.99
N HIS A 58 27.82 -7.99 -13.26
CA HIS A 58 28.93 -7.17 -12.79
C HIS A 58 28.58 -6.54 -11.43
N GLY A 59 29.55 -6.45 -10.52
CA GLY A 59 29.31 -5.94 -9.15
C GLY A 59 28.69 -4.53 -9.12
N PHE A 60 29.11 -3.66 -10.03
CA PHE A 60 28.50 -2.32 -10.18
C PHE A 60 27.02 -2.38 -10.58
N LEU A 61 26.65 -3.27 -11.51
CA LEU A 61 25.26 -3.43 -11.95
C LEU A 61 24.40 -4.05 -10.85
N ASP A 62 24.95 -4.99 -10.07
CA ASP A 62 24.29 -5.56 -8.90
C ASP A 62 23.92 -4.45 -7.89
N VAL A 63 24.87 -3.56 -7.59
CA VAL A 63 24.64 -2.42 -6.67
C VAL A 63 23.68 -1.40 -7.27
N LEU A 64 23.81 -1.06 -8.55
CA LEU A 64 22.93 -0.10 -9.23
C LEU A 64 21.47 -0.57 -9.24
N PHE A 65 21.22 -1.80 -9.68
CA PHE A 65 19.86 -2.33 -9.79
C PHE A 65 19.24 -2.63 -8.42
N SER A 66 20.06 -3.02 -7.44
CA SER A 66 19.64 -3.09 -6.04
C SER A 66 19.27 -1.72 -5.48
N GLY A 67 20.08 -0.69 -5.75
CA GLY A 67 19.79 0.69 -5.35
C GLY A 67 18.49 1.22 -5.97
N LEU A 68 18.29 1.02 -7.28
CA LEU A 68 17.05 1.37 -7.98
C LEU A 68 15.83 0.65 -7.41
N SER A 69 16.02 -0.60 -6.99
CA SER A 69 14.99 -1.41 -6.35
C SER A 69 14.57 -0.87 -4.98
N CYS A 70 15.50 -0.27 -4.23
CA CYS A 70 15.23 0.38 -2.96
C CYS A 70 14.40 1.66 -3.10
N VAL A 71 14.48 2.39 -4.22
CA VAL A 71 13.72 3.65 -4.44
C VAL A 71 12.20 3.46 -4.46
N VAL A 72 11.73 2.22 -4.56
CA VAL A 72 10.30 1.91 -4.66
C VAL A 72 9.92 0.85 -3.62
N SER A 73 10.69 0.82 -2.53
CA SER A 73 10.50 -0.08 -1.39
C SER A 73 9.71 0.59 -0.26
N VAL A 74 9.21 -0.23 0.67
CA VAL A 74 8.46 0.27 1.84
C VAL A 74 9.29 1.27 2.69
N PRO A 75 10.61 1.06 2.94
CA PRO A 75 11.48 2.01 3.61
C PRO A 75 11.57 3.34 2.88
N PHE A 76 11.64 3.31 1.54
CA PHE A 76 11.62 4.54 0.76
C PHE A 76 10.34 5.31 1.01
N TYR A 77 9.16 4.67 0.92
CA TYR A 77 7.90 5.37 1.19
C TYR A 77 7.78 5.86 2.63
N THR A 78 8.25 5.06 3.58
CA THR A 78 8.24 5.41 5.01
C THR A 78 9.12 6.62 5.31
N ALA A 79 10.19 6.85 4.55
CA ALA A 79 11.05 8.01 4.68
C ALA A 79 10.58 9.19 3.81
N PHE A 80 10.33 8.94 2.52
CA PHE A 80 10.04 9.96 1.52
C PHE A 80 8.69 10.67 1.77
N LEU A 81 7.61 9.93 2.08
CA LEU A 81 6.28 10.53 2.21
C LEU A 81 6.17 11.49 3.41
N PRO A 82 6.68 11.18 4.62
CA PRO A 82 6.71 12.14 5.71
C PRO A 82 7.53 13.40 5.41
N LEU A 83 8.70 13.24 4.79
CA LEU A 83 9.54 14.38 4.39
C LEU A 83 8.81 15.29 3.40
N LEU A 84 8.03 14.70 2.49
CA LEU A 84 7.22 15.44 1.54
C LEU A 84 6.12 16.26 2.23
N PHE A 85 5.43 15.70 3.24
CA PHE A 85 4.50 16.46 4.08
C PHE A 85 5.21 17.62 4.80
N TRP A 86 6.34 17.36 5.44
CA TRP A 86 7.06 18.36 6.25
C TRP A 86 7.79 19.43 5.41
N SER A 87 7.95 19.18 4.10
CA SER A 87 8.48 20.14 3.13
C SER A 87 7.48 21.22 2.70
N GLY A 88 6.21 21.13 3.15
CA GLY A 88 5.13 22.06 2.78
C GLY A 88 4.36 21.65 1.52
N HIS A 89 4.69 20.52 0.88
CA HIS A 89 3.96 19.98 -0.27
C HIS A 89 2.84 19.02 0.15
N GLY A 90 1.98 19.45 1.08
CA GLY A 90 0.96 18.57 1.71
C GLY A 90 -0.03 17.95 0.71
N LYS A 91 -0.44 18.70 -0.32
CA LYS A 91 -1.31 18.20 -1.40
C LYS A 91 -0.63 17.07 -2.18
N LEU A 92 0.61 17.28 -2.62
CA LEU A 92 1.39 16.26 -3.32
C LEU A 92 1.59 15.02 -2.44
N ALA A 93 1.96 15.22 -1.16
CA ALA A 93 2.21 14.13 -0.22
C ALA A 93 0.98 13.24 0.02
N ARG A 94 -0.20 13.85 0.25
CA ARG A 94 -1.46 13.12 0.40
C ARG A 94 -1.83 12.36 -0.86
N GLN A 95 -1.77 13.01 -2.02
CA GLN A 95 -2.13 12.38 -3.28
C GLN A 95 -1.19 11.22 -3.64
N MET A 96 0.11 11.37 -3.42
CA MET A 96 1.08 10.30 -3.63
C MET A 96 0.87 9.13 -2.66
N THR A 97 0.57 9.42 -1.40
CA THR A 97 0.33 8.37 -0.40
C THR A 97 -0.88 7.52 -0.78
N LEU A 98 -1.98 8.16 -1.20
CA LEU A 98 -3.19 7.46 -1.62
C LEU A 98 -3.01 6.72 -2.94
N LEU A 99 -2.30 7.30 -3.90
CA LEU A 99 -1.94 6.63 -5.15
C LEU A 99 -1.12 5.36 -4.86
N MET A 100 -0.12 5.44 -3.99
CA MET A 100 0.71 4.27 -3.67
C MET A 100 -0.05 3.20 -2.90
N SER A 101 -0.94 3.59 -1.99
CA SER A 101 -1.87 2.65 -1.35
C SER A 101 -2.78 1.95 -2.38
N LEU A 102 -3.32 2.69 -3.36
CA LEU A 102 -4.12 2.12 -4.45
C LEU A 102 -3.31 1.17 -5.35
N CYS A 103 -2.07 1.52 -5.67
CA CYS A 103 -1.15 0.70 -6.44
C CYS A 103 -0.83 -0.62 -5.74
N ASP A 104 -0.49 -0.56 -4.46
CA ASP A 104 -0.14 -1.75 -3.67
C ASP A 104 -1.36 -2.63 -3.45
N TYR A 105 -2.53 -2.06 -3.12
CA TYR A 105 -3.77 -2.82 -2.99
C TYR A 105 -4.14 -3.54 -4.29
N SER A 106 -4.17 -2.81 -5.42
CA SER A 106 -4.56 -3.36 -6.72
C SER A 106 -3.53 -4.37 -7.24
N GLY A 107 -2.24 -4.06 -7.13
CA GLY A 107 -1.15 -4.93 -7.54
C GLY A 107 -1.13 -6.24 -6.76
N ASN A 108 -1.30 -6.18 -5.44
CA ASN A 108 -1.35 -7.37 -4.59
C ASN A 108 -2.63 -8.18 -4.81
N CYS A 109 -3.78 -7.53 -5.05
CA CYS A 109 -4.98 -8.23 -5.46
C CYS A 109 -4.77 -9.02 -6.76
N ILE A 110 -4.16 -8.44 -7.79
CA ILE A 110 -3.89 -9.13 -9.05
C ILE A 110 -2.91 -10.29 -8.84
N LYS A 111 -1.85 -10.09 -8.05
CA LYS A 111 -0.90 -11.14 -7.66
C LYS A 111 -1.60 -12.34 -7.04
N ASP A 112 -2.47 -12.12 -6.07
CA ASP A 112 -3.14 -13.19 -5.34
C ASP A 112 -4.31 -13.82 -6.13
N VAL A 113 -4.93 -13.07 -7.05
CA VAL A 113 -5.89 -13.65 -8.01
C VAL A 113 -5.19 -14.58 -8.98
N VAL A 114 -4.14 -14.11 -9.66
CA VAL A 114 -3.46 -14.87 -10.71
C VAL A 114 -2.59 -15.98 -10.12
N SER A 115 -1.96 -15.74 -8.97
CA SER A 115 -1.05 -16.68 -8.31
C SER A 115 0.06 -17.21 -9.24
N ALA A 116 0.60 -16.34 -10.10
CA ALA A 116 1.62 -16.71 -11.06
C ALA A 116 2.98 -16.97 -10.38
N PRO A 117 3.65 -18.09 -10.69
CA PRO A 117 4.94 -18.40 -10.10
C PRO A 117 6.03 -17.43 -10.60
N ARG A 118 7.00 -17.14 -9.74
CA ARG A 118 8.23 -16.43 -10.13
C ARG A 118 9.18 -17.34 -10.92
N PRO A 119 10.17 -16.77 -11.66
CA PRO A 119 11.24 -17.55 -12.27
C PRO A 119 11.94 -18.47 -11.26
N ARG A 120 12.16 -19.73 -11.63
CA ARG A 120 12.75 -20.75 -10.73
C ARG A 120 14.22 -20.45 -10.43
N CYS A 121 14.60 -20.61 -9.17
CA CYS A 121 15.97 -20.45 -8.68
C CYS A 121 16.35 -21.73 -7.92
N PRO A 122 17.29 -22.56 -8.42
CA PRO A 122 17.99 -22.49 -9.73
C PRO A 122 17.04 -22.72 -10.94
N PRO A 123 17.40 -22.30 -12.18
CA PRO A 123 18.70 -21.81 -12.67
C PRO A 123 18.93 -20.30 -12.59
N VAL A 124 17.93 -19.48 -12.31
CA VAL A 124 18.07 -18.01 -12.23
C VAL A 124 18.83 -17.61 -10.96
N ARG A 125 19.79 -16.69 -11.05
CA ARG A 125 20.47 -16.10 -9.88
C ARG A 125 19.55 -15.06 -9.24
N ARG A 126 19.15 -15.24 -7.99
CA ARG A 126 18.41 -14.21 -7.23
C ARG A 126 19.36 -13.39 -6.39
N ILE A 127 19.24 -12.07 -6.52
CA ILE A 127 19.98 -11.12 -5.69
C ILE A 127 18.97 -10.33 -4.89
N THR A 128 19.06 -10.46 -3.57
CA THR A 128 18.23 -9.71 -2.61
C THR A 128 19.17 -8.96 -1.69
N ALA A 129 19.05 -7.63 -1.67
CA ALA A 129 19.93 -6.79 -0.85
C ALA A 129 19.34 -6.48 0.53
N THR A 130 18.02 -6.59 0.67
CA THR A 130 17.31 -6.27 1.91
C THR A 130 16.44 -7.43 2.39
N LYS A 131 16.14 -7.46 3.69
CA LYS A 131 15.23 -8.45 4.30
C LYS A 131 13.84 -8.41 3.69
N GLU A 132 13.37 -7.23 3.32
CA GLU A 132 12.07 -7.07 2.66
C GLU A 132 12.08 -7.60 1.24
N GLU A 133 13.18 -7.42 0.49
CA GLU A 133 13.30 -8.07 -0.82
C GLU A 133 13.29 -9.59 -0.70
N GLN A 134 13.82 -10.13 0.40
CA GLN A 134 13.71 -11.56 0.70
C GLN A 134 12.26 -11.96 1.00
N GLU A 135 11.50 -11.21 1.80
CA GLU A 135 10.07 -11.45 2.01
C GLU A 135 9.27 -11.34 0.71
N ASN A 136 9.60 -10.37 -0.14
CA ASN A 136 9.00 -10.19 -1.46
C ASN A 136 9.24 -11.39 -2.39
N THR A 137 10.29 -12.20 -2.17
CA THR A 137 10.48 -13.44 -2.95
C THR A 137 9.38 -14.47 -2.72
N LEU A 138 8.67 -14.38 -1.59
CA LEU A 138 7.57 -15.28 -1.23
C LEU A 138 6.25 -14.88 -1.91
N GLU A 139 6.17 -13.67 -2.45
CA GLU A 139 5.01 -13.20 -3.20
C GLU A 139 4.98 -13.73 -4.63
N TYR A 140 3.80 -13.68 -5.26
CA TYR A 140 3.64 -14.00 -6.68
C TYR A 140 4.30 -12.97 -7.61
N GLY A 141 4.60 -13.41 -8.84
CA GLY A 141 5.38 -12.64 -9.80
C GLY A 141 4.61 -11.55 -10.55
N LEU A 142 3.35 -11.80 -10.90
CA LEU A 142 2.56 -10.95 -11.80
C LEU A 142 1.54 -10.11 -11.03
N PRO A 143 1.45 -8.79 -11.22
CA PRO A 143 2.40 -7.92 -11.92
C PRO A 143 3.62 -7.57 -11.05
N SER A 144 4.68 -7.05 -11.68
CA SER A 144 5.79 -6.44 -10.96
C SER A 144 5.35 -5.17 -10.22
N SER A 145 5.20 -5.24 -8.89
CA SER A 145 4.85 -4.08 -8.05
C SER A 145 5.87 -2.96 -8.19
N HIS A 146 7.16 -3.26 -8.27
CA HIS A 146 8.18 -2.21 -8.42
C HIS A 146 8.03 -1.45 -9.73
N THR A 147 7.75 -2.15 -10.83
CA THR A 147 7.52 -1.51 -12.13
C THR A 147 6.24 -0.69 -12.12
N LEU A 148 5.14 -1.26 -11.60
CA LEU A 148 3.85 -0.59 -11.45
C LEU A 148 3.98 0.68 -10.60
N ASN A 149 4.63 0.57 -9.44
CA ASN A 149 4.82 1.66 -8.51
C ASN A 149 5.75 2.74 -9.08
N THR A 150 6.81 2.37 -9.82
CA THR A 150 7.66 3.36 -10.54
C THR A 150 6.84 4.14 -11.55
N VAL A 151 6.01 3.48 -12.37
CA VAL A 151 5.16 4.16 -13.37
C VAL A 151 4.24 5.17 -12.70
N CYS A 152 3.55 4.77 -11.64
CA CYS A 152 2.59 5.63 -10.94
C CYS A 152 3.29 6.78 -10.20
N LEU A 153 4.37 6.47 -9.47
CA LEU A 153 5.14 7.44 -8.69
C LEU A 153 5.76 8.51 -9.60
N SER A 154 6.56 8.09 -10.59
CA SER A 154 7.28 9.00 -11.48
C SER A 154 6.35 9.73 -12.44
N GLY A 155 5.31 9.06 -12.94
CA GLY A 155 4.30 9.66 -13.80
C GLY A 155 3.48 10.73 -13.09
N TYR A 156 3.03 10.46 -11.85
CA TYR A 156 2.29 11.46 -11.08
C TYR A 156 3.17 12.63 -10.63
N LEU A 157 4.44 12.37 -10.27
CA LEU A 157 5.38 13.41 -9.93
C LEU A 157 5.66 14.35 -11.12
N LEU A 158 5.84 13.78 -12.31
CA LEU A 158 5.98 14.56 -13.55
C LEU A 158 4.73 15.41 -13.81
N HIS A 159 3.53 14.81 -13.72
CA HIS A 159 2.27 15.54 -13.87
C HIS A 159 2.20 16.73 -12.91
N TYR A 160 2.48 16.50 -11.61
CA TYR A 160 2.45 17.56 -10.61
C TYR A 160 3.46 18.68 -10.89
N VAL A 161 4.70 18.35 -11.24
CA VAL A 161 5.75 19.34 -11.57
C VAL A 161 5.35 20.18 -12.79
N LEU A 162 4.78 19.56 -13.82
CA LEU A 162 4.32 20.26 -15.02
C LEU A 162 3.13 21.17 -14.73
N SER A 163 2.13 20.68 -13.98
CA SER A 163 0.98 21.50 -13.57
C SER A 163 1.39 22.66 -12.67
N TYR A 164 2.39 22.45 -11.80
CA TYR A 164 2.86 23.46 -10.86
C TYR A 164 3.69 24.55 -11.54
N THR A 165 4.60 24.18 -12.43
CA THR A 165 5.48 25.13 -13.13
C THR A 165 4.71 25.94 -14.18
N GLN A 166 3.51 25.49 -14.59
CA GLN A 166 2.71 26.06 -15.69
C GLN A 166 3.53 26.25 -16.98
N SER A 167 4.59 25.48 -17.16
CA SER A 167 5.47 25.59 -18.32
C SER A 167 4.77 25.03 -19.55
N GLU A 168 4.50 25.88 -20.54
CA GLU A 168 3.98 25.43 -21.83
C GLU A 168 5.06 24.82 -22.73
N ASP A 169 6.34 24.96 -22.34
CA ASP A 169 7.50 24.47 -23.08
C ASP A 169 7.41 22.98 -23.39
N ALA A 170 7.21 22.68 -24.67
CA ALA A 170 7.12 21.31 -25.18
C ALA A 170 8.42 20.52 -24.94
N SER A 171 9.57 21.19 -24.96
CA SER A 171 10.89 20.60 -24.70
C SER A 171 11.00 20.07 -23.27
N LEU A 172 10.51 20.82 -22.27
CA LEU A 172 10.54 20.42 -20.87
C LEU A 172 9.59 19.25 -20.60
N LYS A 173 8.39 19.27 -21.21
CA LYS A 173 7.44 18.16 -21.17
C LYS A 173 8.04 16.89 -21.78
N PHE A 174 8.68 17.01 -22.95
CA PHE A 174 9.34 15.88 -23.61
C PHE A 174 10.52 15.34 -22.80
N ALA A 175 11.37 16.21 -22.26
CA ALA A 175 12.50 15.82 -21.43
C ALA A 175 12.04 15.10 -20.16
N GLY A 176 11.03 15.63 -19.46
CA GLY A 176 10.46 15.00 -18.27
C GLY A 176 9.85 13.63 -18.59
N PHE A 177 9.12 13.50 -19.69
CA PHE A 177 8.58 12.22 -20.14
C PHE A 177 9.69 11.21 -20.48
N ALA A 178 10.75 11.65 -21.16
CA ALA A 178 11.90 10.81 -21.48
C ALA A 178 12.61 10.30 -20.22
N VAL A 179 12.76 11.15 -19.19
CA VAL A 179 13.32 10.76 -17.88
C VAL A 179 12.44 9.71 -17.20
N VAL A 180 11.11 9.91 -17.17
CA VAL A 180 10.17 8.93 -16.61
C VAL A 180 10.29 7.58 -17.33
N CYS A 181 10.29 7.59 -18.67
CA CYS A 181 10.46 6.37 -19.46
C CYS A 181 11.79 5.67 -19.16
N LEU A 182 12.87 6.43 -19.05
CA LEU A 182 14.19 5.90 -18.70
C LEU A 182 14.18 5.21 -17.33
N ILE A 183 13.60 5.87 -16.30
CA ILE A 183 13.52 5.31 -14.95
C ILE A 183 12.68 4.02 -14.94
N VAL A 184 11.51 4.03 -15.60
CA VAL A 184 10.64 2.84 -15.70
C VAL A 184 11.36 1.68 -16.39
N CYS A 185 12.04 1.94 -17.51
CA CYS A 185 12.82 0.94 -18.23
C CYS A 185 13.97 0.40 -17.37
N LEU A 186 14.71 1.27 -16.69
CA LEU A 186 15.81 0.86 -15.80
C LEU A 186 15.32 0.02 -14.62
N THR A 187 14.21 0.39 -13.96
CA THR A 187 13.61 -0.42 -12.90
C THR A 187 13.14 -1.77 -13.43
N GLY A 188 12.46 -1.80 -14.59
CA GLY A 188 11.99 -3.04 -15.22
C GLY A 188 13.14 -3.99 -15.56
N LEU A 189 14.17 -3.48 -16.24
CA LEU A 189 15.38 -4.25 -16.55
C LEU A 189 16.11 -4.72 -15.29
N GLY A 190 16.20 -3.87 -14.27
CA GLY A 190 16.78 -4.23 -12.98
C GLY A 190 16.06 -5.40 -12.32
N ARG A 191 14.73 -5.44 -12.34
CA ARG A 191 13.96 -6.55 -11.77
C ARG A 191 14.12 -7.88 -12.52
N ILE A 192 14.35 -7.83 -13.82
CA ILE A 192 14.73 -9.01 -14.62
C ILE A 192 16.16 -9.44 -14.29
N TYR A 193 17.10 -8.50 -14.26
CA TYR A 193 18.52 -8.76 -13.97
C TYR A 193 18.72 -9.38 -12.57
N LEU A 194 18.03 -8.87 -11.56
CA LEU A 194 18.04 -9.40 -10.18
C LEU A 194 17.37 -10.78 -10.05
N GLY A 195 16.75 -11.29 -11.12
CA GLY A 195 16.11 -12.60 -11.14
C GLY A 195 14.77 -12.68 -10.40
N MET A 196 14.16 -11.52 -10.10
CA MET A 196 12.95 -11.43 -9.29
C MET A 196 11.67 -11.57 -10.13
N HIS A 197 11.70 -11.10 -11.38
CA HIS A 197 10.54 -11.03 -12.27
C HIS A 197 10.90 -11.47 -13.69
N SER A 198 9.91 -12.00 -14.40
CA SER A 198 9.98 -12.31 -15.83
C SER A 198 9.53 -11.11 -16.69
N VAL A 199 9.75 -11.18 -18.00
CA VAL A 199 9.37 -10.10 -18.93
C VAL A 199 7.86 -9.83 -18.91
N ILE A 200 7.03 -10.87 -18.81
CA ILE A 200 5.57 -10.72 -18.74
C ILE A 200 5.15 -9.98 -17.46
N ASP A 201 5.86 -10.19 -16.35
CA ASP A 201 5.60 -9.49 -15.08
C ASP A 201 5.85 -7.99 -15.20
N ILE A 202 6.89 -7.60 -15.94
CA ILE A 202 7.24 -6.20 -16.20
C ILE A 202 6.20 -5.56 -17.14
N ILE A 203 5.85 -6.23 -18.24
CA ILE A 203 4.86 -5.71 -19.20
C ILE A 203 3.51 -5.50 -18.52
N ALA A 204 3.04 -6.46 -17.73
CA ALA A 204 1.81 -6.31 -16.97
C ALA A 204 1.92 -5.22 -15.90
N GLY A 205 3.07 -5.09 -15.23
CA GLY A 205 3.32 -3.99 -14.29
C GLY A 205 3.22 -2.61 -14.94
N ILE A 206 3.77 -2.44 -16.13
CA ILE A 206 3.65 -1.21 -16.92
C ILE A 206 2.19 -0.96 -17.31
N GLY A 207 1.51 -1.96 -17.88
CA GLY A 207 0.12 -1.83 -18.32
C GLY A 207 -0.84 -1.49 -17.18
N VAL A 208 -0.77 -2.23 -16.07
CA VAL A 208 -1.58 -1.97 -14.87
C VAL A 208 -1.22 -0.61 -14.26
N GLY A 209 0.07 -0.26 -14.21
CA GLY A 209 0.51 1.04 -13.72
C GLY A 209 -0.07 2.21 -14.53
N PHE A 210 -0.08 2.11 -15.86
CA PHE A 210 -0.72 3.13 -16.71
C PHE A 210 -2.22 3.24 -16.47
N VAL A 211 -2.93 2.12 -16.33
CA VAL A 211 -4.36 2.12 -16.04
C VAL A 211 -4.66 2.80 -14.70
N ILE A 212 -3.91 2.46 -13.65
CA ILE A 212 -4.08 3.07 -12.32
C ILE A 212 -3.73 4.55 -12.36
N LEU A 213 -2.63 4.95 -13.02
CA LEU A 213 -2.23 6.34 -13.13
C LEU A 213 -3.27 7.17 -13.89
N ALA A 214 -3.78 6.67 -15.03
CA ALA A 214 -4.81 7.36 -15.81
C ALA A 214 -6.12 7.52 -15.01
N PHE A 215 -6.51 6.47 -14.29
CA PHE A 215 -7.64 6.53 -13.37
C PHE A 215 -7.41 7.59 -12.29
N TRP A 216 -6.25 7.56 -11.62
CA TRP A 216 -5.91 8.52 -10.57
C TRP A 216 -5.89 9.96 -11.07
N LEU A 217 -5.29 10.24 -12.22
CA LEU A 217 -5.29 11.56 -12.84
C LEU A 217 -6.70 12.07 -13.15
N SER A 218 -7.67 11.19 -13.35
CA SER A 218 -9.07 11.59 -13.56
C SER A 218 -9.79 11.91 -12.24
N VAL A 219 -9.46 11.21 -11.15
CA VAL A 219 -10.22 11.30 -9.88
C VAL A 219 -9.52 12.10 -8.77
N HIS A 220 -8.21 12.33 -8.85
CA HIS A 220 -7.39 12.90 -7.76
C HIS A 220 -7.94 14.21 -7.19
N ASN A 221 -8.42 15.13 -8.04
CA ASN A 221 -9.01 16.40 -7.61
C ASN A 221 -10.32 16.21 -6.83
N HIS A 222 -11.16 15.26 -7.24
CA HIS A 222 -12.41 14.94 -6.53
C HIS A 222 -12.11 14.31 -5.18
N VAL A 223 -11.13 13.40 -5.13
CA VAL A 223 -10.67 12.77 -3.90
C VAL A 223 -10.07 13.81 -2.95
N ASP A 224 -9.24 14.74 -3.44
CA ASP A 224 -8.66 15.81 -2.63
C ASP A 224 -9.76 16.73 -2.05
N SER A 225 -10.68 17.19 -2.90
CA SER A 225 -11.80 18.02 -2.46
C SER A 225 -12.65 17.32 -1.40
N PHE A 226 -12.89 16.02 -1.58
CA PHE A 226 -13.60 15.22 -0.59
C PHE A 226 -12.84 15.13 0.75
N ILE A 227 -11.52 14.91 0.72
CA ILE A 227 -10.69 14.80 1.95
C ILE A 227 -10.49 16.14 2.64
N VAL A 228 -10.68 17.26 1.94
CA VAL A 228 -10.46 18.60 2.51
C VAL A 228 -11.75 19.22 3.03
N SER A 229 -12.84 19.03 2.29
CA SER A 229 -14.10 19.76 2.49
C SER A 229 -15.32 18.86 2.63
N GLY A 230 -15.14 17.54 2.47
CA GLY A 230 -16.23 16.59 2.53
C GLY A 230 -16.79 16.41 3.94
N GLN A 231 -18.03 15.91 3.99
CA GLN A 231 -18.68 15.45 5.21
C GLN A 231 -18.50 13.94 5.37
N ASN A 232 -18.47 13.46 6.62
CA ASN A 232 -18.37 12.03 6.94
C ASN A 232 -17.13 11.31 6.33
N VAL A 233 -16.05 12.05 6.07
CA VAL A 233 -14.84 11.53 5.40
C VAL A 233 -14.20 10.40 6.21
N THR A 234 -13.98 10.62 7.51
CA THR A 234 -13.33 9.65 8.39
C THR A 234 -14.15 8.37 8.54
N THR A 235 -15.46 8.49 8.73
CA THR A 235 -16.39 7.36 8.84
C THR A 235 -16.51 6.60 7.53
N PHE A 236 -16.58 7.30 6.39
CA PHE A 236 -16.60 6.68 5.08
C PHE A 236 -15.30 5.92 4.80
N TRP A 237 -14.14 6.52 5.08
CA TRP A 237 -12.85 5.88 4.84
C TRP A 237 -12.61 4.69 5.77
N ALA A 238 -13.03 4.77 7.04
CA ALA A 238 -13.00 3.63 7.95
C ALA A 238 -13.86 2.46 7.43
N ALA A 239 -15.07 2.75 6.94
CA ALA A 239 -15.94 1.74 6.34
C ALA A 239 -15.34 1.16 5.05
N LEU A 240 -14.74 2.02 4.21
CA LEU A 240 -14.05 1.62 2.98
C LEU A 240 -12.89 0.68 3.30
N SER A 241 -11.98 1.05 4.20
CA SER A 241 -10.87 0.21 4.66
C SER A 241 -11.35 -1.15 5.14
N LEU A 242 -12.36 -1.18 6.01
CA LEU A 242 -12.95 -2.44 6.48
C LEU A 242 -13.50 -3.30 5.34
N LEU A 243 -14.22 -2.71 4.38
CA LEU A 243 -14.75 -3.44 3.23
C LEU A 243 -13.64 -3.93 2.29
N LEU A 244 -12.56 -3.18 2.11
CA LEU A 244 -11.42 -3.58 1.29
C LEU A 244 -10.71 -4.82 1.86
N LEU A 245 -10.61 -4.94 3.19
CA LEU A 245 -10.11 -6.16 3.84
C LEU A 245 -10.92 -7.40 3.45
N PHE A 246 -12.25 -7.26 3.35
CA PHE A 246 -13.14 -8.36 2.96
C PHE A 246 -13.24 -8.56 1.44
N ALA A 247 -13.03 -7.51 0.65
CA ALA A 247 -12.99 -7.57 -0.80
C ALA A 247 -11.69 -8.18 -1.34
N TYR A 248 -10.66 -8.29 -0.49
CA TYR A 248 -9.38 -8.85 -0.88
C TYR A 248 -9.48 -10.33 -1.31
N PRO A 249 -8.87 -10.72 -2.44
CA PRO A 249 -8.97 -12.07 -2.98
C PRO A 249 -8.21 -13.10 -2.14
N THR A 250 -8.73 -14.32 -2.04
CA THR A 250 -8.03 -15.43 -1.37
C THR A 250 -6.93 -16.02 -2.26
N PRO A 251 -5.64 -15.96 -1.89
CA PRO A 251 -4.55 -16.52 -2.69
C PRO A 251 -4.58 -18.06 -2.72
N GLU A 252 -3.82 -18.67 -3.62
CA GLU A 252 -3.66 -20.14 -3.68
C GLU A 252 -2.79 -20.66 -2.53
N LEU A 253 -1.71 -19.94 -2.20
CA LEU A 253 -0.84 -20.17 -1.06
C LEU A 253 -0.80 -18.91 -0.20
N PRO A 254 -0.69 -19.02 1.14
CA PRO A 254 -0.53 -17.85 1.99
C PRO A 254 0.72 -17.05 1.61
N THR A 255 0.53 -15.76 1.32
CA THR A 255 1.59 -14.79 0.99
C THR A 255 1.60 -13.65 2.00
N PRO A 256 2.73 -12.95 2.18
CA PRO A 256 2.79 -11.73 3.00
C PRO A 256 2.02 -10.55 2.35
N SER A 257 1.52 -10.69 1.13
CA SER A 257 0.81 -9.64 0.39
C SER A 257 -0.49 -9.19 1.08
N PHE A 258 -1.22 -10.13 1.70
CA PHE A 258 -2.37 -9.79 2.55
C PHE A 258 -1.93 -8.89 3.72
N GLU A 259 -0.80 -9.21 4.31
CA GLU A 259 -0.24 -8.46 5.42
C GLU A 259 0.22 -7.05 5.01
N PHE A 260 0.77 -6.87 3.80
CA PHE A 260 1.18 -5.57 3.28
C PHE A 260 0.00 -4.66 2.94
N HIS A 261 -1.07 -5.17 2.29
CA HIS A 261 -2.21 -4.30 1.97
C HIS A 261 -2.87 -3.74 3.24
N THR A 262 -2.94 -4.52 4.33
CA THR A 262 -3.51 -4.04 5.62
C THR A 262 -2.72 -2.87 6.20
N ALA A 263 -1.40 -2.87 6.03
CA ALA A 263 -0.54 -1.78 6.45
C ALA A 263 -0.80 -0.53 5.61
N PHE A 264 -0.85 -0.65 4.28
CA PHE A 264 -1.09 0.47 3.36
C PHE A 264 -2.49 1.06 3.45
N ASP A 265 -3.50 0.23 3.69
CA ASP A 265 -4.87 0.68 3.97
C ASP A 265 -4.92 1.45 5.29
N GLY A 266 -4.22 0.97 6.32
CA GLY A 266 -4.01 1.72 7.56
C GLY A 266 -3.32 3.06 7.33
N VAL A 267 -2.25 3.11 6.54
CA VAL A 267 -1.57 4.37 6.19
C VAL A 267 -2.54 5.34 5.50
N ALA A 268 -3.30 4.87 4.51
CA ALA A 268 -4.28 5.70 3.80
C ALA A 268 -5.33 6.27 4.76
N PHE A 269 -5.90 5.42 5.63
CA PHE A 269 -6.85 5.85 6.65
C PHE A 269 -6.25 6.88 7.61
N GLY A 270 -5.04 6.64 8.13
CA GLY A 270 -4.36 7.55 9.06
C GLY A 270 -4.07 8.93 8.46
N ILE A 271 -3.63 8.98 7.20
CA ILE A 271 -3.45 10.25 6.47
C ILE A 271 -4.79 10.96 6.28
N VAL A 272 -5.82 10.26 5.78
CA VAL A 272 -7.13 10.88 5.51
C VAL A 272 -7.75 11.43 6.79
N ALA A 273 -7.72 10.65 7.88
CA ALA A 273 -8.26 11.06 9.16
C ALA A 273 -7.50 12.26 9.76
N GLY A 274 -6.17 12.20 9.77
CA GLY A 274 -5.36 13.29 10.31
C GLY A 274 -5.44 14.57 9.48
N VAL A 275 -5.42 14.47 8.14
CA VAL A 275 -5.58 15.63 7.25
C VAL A 275 -6.95 16.26 7.44
N GLN A 276 -8.04 15.50 7.45
CA GLN A 276 -9.38 16.06 7.62
C GLN A 276 -9.48 16.84 8.94
N GLN A 277 -8.85 16.34 10.00
CA GLN A 277 -8.88 16.97 11.32
C GLN A 277 -8.05 18.26 11.38
N THR A 278 -6.89 18.31 10.72
CA THR A 278 -5.93 19.43 10.84
C THR A 278 -5.70 20.21 9.56
N TYR A 279 -6.55 20.05 8.54
CA TYR A 279 -6.34 20.65 7.22
C TYR A 279 -6.10 22.15 7.30
N HIS A 280 -7.00 22.86 7.99
CA HIS A 280 -6.94 24.31 8.14
C HIS A 280 -5.75 24.81 8.97
N GLN A 281 -5.11 23.93 9.76
CA GLN A 281 -3.96 24.28 10.61
C GLN A 281 -2.63 24.02 9.92
N PHE A 282 -2.47 22.85 9.28
CA PHE A 282 -1.15 22.38 8.83
C PHE A 282 -1.06 21.98 7.36
N HIS A 283 -2.17 21.81 6.65
CA HIS A 283 -2.18 21.21 5.29
C HIS A 283 -2.80 22.09 4.21
N HIS A 284 -3.15 23.33 4.53
CA HIS A 284 -3.70 24.29 3.58
C HIS A 284 -2.65 24.71 2.52
N GLU A 285 -3.10 25.22 1.38
CA GLU A 285 -2.20 25.48 0.24
C GLU A 285 -1.15 26.59 0.48
N SER A 286 -1.39 27.46 1.47
CA SER A 286 -0.51 28.57 1.88
C SER A 286 0.52 28.21 2.97
N VAL A 287 0.70 26.93 3.29
CA VAL A 287 1.74 26.48 4.24
C VAL A 287 3.15 26.81 3.69
N PRO A 288 4.09 27.27 4.55
CA PRO A 288 5.48 27.49 4.16
C PRO A 288 6.12 26.29 3.47
N ARG A 289 6.72 26.52 2.31
CA ARG A 289 7.38 25.47 1.51
C ARG A 289 8.89 25.52 1.67
N ILE A 290 9.53 24.37 1.55
CA ILE A 290 10.99 24.30 1.54
C ILE A 290 11.56 25.21 0.44
N PHE A 291 12.66 25.89 0.74
CA PHE A 291 13.29 26.92 -0.11
C PHE A 291 12.53 28.25 -0.22
N THR A 292 11.50 28.47 0.61
CA THR A 292 10.91 29.79 0.81
C THR A 292 11.52 30.45 2.06
N PRO A 293 11.60 31.80 2.15
CA PRO A 293 12.17 32.48 3.31
C PRO A 293 11.43 32.15 4.62
N GLN A 294 10.20 31.64 4.54
CA GLN A 294 9.39 31.19 5.67
C GLN A 294 9.80 29.81 6.21
N LEU A 295 10.46 28.96 5.41
CA LEU A 295 10.96 27.64 5.85
C LEU A 295 12.42 27.46 5.41
N THR A 296 13.33 27.83 6.30
CA THR A 296 14.77 27.69 6.08
C THR A 296 15.18 26.22 6.05
N VAL A 297 16.31 25.91 5.40
CA VAL A 297 16.88 24.56 5.37
C VAL A 297 17.18 24.05 6.78
N SER A 298 17.61 24.92 7.69
CA SER A 298 17.84 24.56 9.10
C SER A 298 16.55 24.19 9.83
N ALA A 299 15.45 24.93 9.60
CA ALA A 299 14.14 24.59 10.15
C ALA A 299 13.64 23.23 9.60
N PHE A 300 13.78 22.99 8.30
CA PHE A 300 13.45 21.70 7.70
C PHE A 300 14.28 20.54 8.26
N LEU A 301 15.59 20.72 8.47
CA LEU A 301 16.42 19.72 9.14
C LEU A 301 15.97 19.49 10.58
N GLY A 302 15.57 20.55 11.30
CA GLY A 302 14.95 20.44 12.63
C GLY A 302 13.67 19.61 12.60
N ARG A 303 12.80 19.84 11.61
CA ARG A 303 11.59 19.03 11.38
C ARG A 303 11.91 17.56 11.17
N MET A 304 12.96 17.23 10.42
CA MET A 304 13.40 15.85 10.22
C MET A 304 13.89 15.20 11.51
N LEU A 305 14.72 15.92 12.27
CA LEU A 305 15.32 15.43 13.53
C LEU A 305 14.27 15.17 14.61
N VAL A 306 13.20 15.96 14.66
CA VAL A 306 12.08 15.76 15.60
C VAL A 306 11.07 14.76 15.05
N GLY A 307 10.72 14.88 13.77
CA GLY A 307 9.65 14.10 13.14
C GLY A 307 9.97 12.61 13.04
N ILE A 308 11.16 12.23 12.55
CA ILE A 308 11.52 10.82 12.34
C ILE A 308 11.50 10.01 13.66
N PRO A 309 12.13 10.46 14.76
CA PRO A 309 12.03 9.75 16.04
C PRO A 309 10.58 9.66 16.54
N THR A 310 9.80 10.74 16.38
CA THR A 310 8.41 10.78 16.84
C THR A 310 7.55 9.73 16.13
N ILE A 311 7.62 9.63 14.79
CA ILE A 311 6.82 8.63 14.05
C ILE A 311 7.22 7.19 14.42
N LEU A 312 8.50 6.94 14.75
CA LEU A 312 8.98 5.62 15.18
C LEU A 312 8.46 5.26 16.58
N VAL A 313 8.45 6.24 17.50
CA VAL A 313 7.84 6.08 18.83
C VAL A 313 6.35 5.80 18.70
N VAL A 314 5.62 6.57 17.89
CA VAL A 314 4.18 6.33 17.67
C VAL A 314 3.93 4.98 17.03
N LYS A 315 4.75 4.54 16.08
CA LYS A 315 4.66 3.19 15.49
C LYS A 315 4.77 2.10 16.55
N TYR A 316 5.70 2.26 17.50
CA TYR A 316 5.89 1.31 18.60
C TYR A 316 4.70 1.34 19.57
N CYS A 317 4.30 2.52 20.03
CA CYS A 317 3.16 2.71 20.95
C CYS A 317 1.84 2.21 20.36
N SER A 318 1.55 2.55 19.09
CA SER A 318 0.33 2.13 18.40
C SER A 318 0.25 0.60 18.30
N LYS A 319 1.39 -0.06 18.01
CA LYS A 319 1.46 -1.52 18.01
C LYS A 319 1.21 -2.12 19.39
N ALA A 320 1.80 -1.54 20.44
CA ALA A 320 1.63 -2.00 21.82
C ALA A 320 0.17 -1.86 22.27
N LEU A 321 -0.46 -0.71 21.99
CA LEU A 321 -1.87 -0.46 22.27
C LEU A 321 -2.79 -1.41 21.51
N ALA A 322 -2.56 -1.60 20.21
CA ALA A 322 -3.38 -2.48 19.39
C ALA A 322 -3.33 -3.94 19.87
N LYS A 323 -2.15 -4.42 20.30
CA LYS A 323 -2.00 -5.76 20.91
C LYS A 323 -2.83 -5.96 22.17
N TRP A 324 -3.12 -4.90 22.91
CA TRP A 324 -3.91 -4.95 24.13
C TRP A 324 -5.41 -4.77 23.87
N ILE A 325 -5.77 -3.76 23.07
CA ILE A 325 -7.16 -3.37 22.81
C ILE A 325 -7.91 -4.42 21.98
N LEU A 326 -7.30 -4.92 20.89
CA LEU A 326 -8.01 -5.78 19.94
C LEU A 326 -8.46 -7.12 20.54
N PRO A 327 -7.65 -7.82 21.36
CA PRO A 327 -8.11 -9.02 22.06
C PRO A 327 -9.25 -8.73 23.04
N ILE A 328 -9.18 -7.62 23.78
CA ILE A 328 -10.21 -7.25 24.75
C ILE A 328 -11.54 -6.99 24.05
N ILE A 329 -11.53 -6.18 22.99
CA ILE A 329 -12.74 -5.89 22.20
C ILE A 329 -13.30 -7.17 21.59
N SER A 330 -12.45 -7.99 20.96
CA SER A 330 -12.89 -9.21 20.29
C SER A 330 -13.49 -10.22 21.27
N ASN A 331 -12.89 -10.38 22.47
CA ASN A 331 -13.45 -11.20 23.54
C ASN A 331 -14.77 -10.65 24.07
N THR A 332 -14.90 -9.33 24.21
CA THR A 332 -16.13 -8.67 24.66
C THR A 332 -17.27 -8.84 23.64
N LEU A 333 -16.93 -8.83 22.34
CA LEU A 333 -17.87 -9.06 21.24
C LEU A 333 -18.15 -10.55 20.98
N GLY A 334 -17.49 -11.46 21.71
CA GLY A 334 -17.64 -12.91 21.52
C GLY A 334 -17.10 -13.43 20.17
N ILE A 335 -16.21 -12.68 19.53
CA ILE A 335 -15.61 -13.04 18.24
C ILE A 335 -14.41 -13.97 18.50
N PRO A 336 -14.38 -15.19 17.96
CA PRO A 336 -13.25 -16.09 18.14
C PRO A 336 -12.00 -15.54 17.43
N ILE A 337 -10.87 -15.50 18.15
CA ILE A 337 -9.63 -14.86 17.70
C ILE A 337 -8.57 -15.91 17.33
N ARG A 338 -7.80 -15.61 16.28
CA ARG A 338 -6.53 -16.26 15.97
C ARG A 338 -5.41 -15.21 15.93
N SER A 339 -4.19 -15.59 16.32
CA SER A 339 -2.97 -14.82 16.08
C SER A 339 -1.87 -15.80 15.69
N THR A 340 -1.18 -15.50 14.61
CA THR A 340 -0.07 -16.29 14.06
C THR A 340 1.29 -15.74 14.47
N SER A 341 1.37 -14.43 14.74
CA SER A 341 2.64 -13.69 14.79
C SER A 341 2.79 -12.80 16.03
N TYR A 342 1.82 -11.94 16.36
CA TYR A 342 2.05 -10.89 17.36
C TYR A 342 1.76 -11.28 18.80
N ILE A 343 0.91 -12.30 19.02
CA ILE A 343 0.54 -12.81 20.33
C ILE A 343 0.87 -14.31 20.40
N PRO A 344 2.06 -14.68 20.95
CA PRO A 344 2.50 -16.07 21.03
C PRO A 344 1.56 -16.97 21.85
N MET A 345 0.87 -16.41 22.86
CA MET A 345 -0.09 -17.15 23.69
C MET A 345 -1.28 -17.74 22.90
N LEU A 346 -1.57 -17.21 21.70
CA LEU A 346 -2.63 -17.69 20.82
C LEU A 346 -2.12 -18.65 19.73
N LYS A 347 -0.81 -18.96 19.69
CA LYS A 347 -0.23 -19.92 18.72
C LYS A 347 -0.66 -21.39 18.96
N GLY A 348 -1.30 -21.71 20.09
CA GLY A 348 -1.34 -23.08 20.63
C GLY A 348 -2.70 -23.69 21.01
N SER A 349 -3.87 -23.17 20.61
CA SER A 349 -5.15 -23.83 20.98
C SER A 349 -5.64 -24.92 20.01
N VAL A 350 -4.86 -25.29 18.99
CA VAL A 350 -5.28 -26.33 18.01
C VAL A 350 -4.91 -27.75 18.43
N THR A 351 -4.01 -27.95 19.39
CA THR A 351 -3.69 -29.27 19.94
C THR A 351 -4.27 -29.45 21.33
N GLY A 352 -5.53 -29.90 21.38
CA GLY A 352 -6.09 -30.52 22.58
C GLY A 352 -7.14 -29.69 23.32
N LYS A 353 -8.37 -29.69 22.81
CA LYS A 353 -9.59 -29.89 23.63
C LYS A 353 -10.80 -30.13 22.72
N LYS A 354 -11.17 -31.42 22.61
CA LYS A 354 -12.57 -31.79 22.34
C LYS A 354 -13.41 -31.35 23.55
N THR A 355 -14.70 -31.17 23.29
CA THR A 355 -15.85 -30.96 24.21
C THR A 355 -16.11 -29.55 24.75
N GLY A 356 -17.29 -29.05 24.39
CA GLY A 356 -17.96 -27.92 25.00
C GLY A 356 -18.84 -27.16 24.01
N GLU A 357 -20.05 -27.65 23.73
CA GLU A 357 -21.09 -26.89 23.04
C GLU A 357 -21.36 -25.57 23.78
N ILE A 358 -20.76 -24.48 23.34
CA ILE A 358 -21.16 -23.13 23.78
C ILE A 358 -22.26 -22.68 22.81
N LYS A 359 -23.51 -22.70 23.30
CA LYS A 359 -24.67 -22.10 22.64
C LYS A 359 -24.36 -20.64 22.27
N GLN A 360 -24.13 -20.38 20.99
CA GLN A 360 -23.81 -19.05 20.45
C GLN A 360 -25.09 -18.24 20.19
N SER A 361 -25.15 -17.04 20.76
CA SER A 361 -26.21 -16.04 20.53
C SER A 361 -26.24 -15.60 19.06
N GLY A 362 -27.42 -15.71 18.44
CA GLY A 362 -27.62 -15.82 16.99
C GLY A 362 -28.00 -14.54 16.25
N TYR A 363 -27.29 -13.42 16.42
CA TYR A 363 -27.54 -12.22 15.61
C TYR A 363 -26.43 -11.88 14.60
N ILE A 364 -25.14 -12.13 14.92
CA ILE A 364 -24.02 -11.72 14.03
C ILE A 364 -23.65 -12.80 13.00
N LYS A 365 -23.98 -14.08 13.25
CA LYS A 365 -23.85 -15.15 12.22
C LYS A 365 -24.74 -14.93 10.98
N LYS A 366 -25.67 -13.98 11.01
CA LYS A 366 -26.52 -13.63 9.87
C LYS A 366 -25.92 -12.57 8.95
N LEU A 367 -24.78 -11.95 9.29
CA LEU A 367 -24.01 -11.18 8.33
C LEU A 367 -23.25 -12.16 7.43
N PRO A 368 -23.52 -12.21 6.11
CA PRO A 368 -22.88 -13.15 5.18
C PRO A 368 -21.35 -12.99 5.08
N ILE A 369 -20.82 -11.91 5.65
CA ILE A 369 -19.39 -11.57 5.69
C ILE A 369 -18.62 -12.45 6.70
N PHE A 370 -19.25 -12.87 7.80
CA PHE A 370 -18.60 -13.64 8.87
C PHE A 370 -18.87 -15.15 8.81
N SER A 371 -19.71 -15.63 7.88
CA SER A 371 -20.07 -17.06 7.81
C SER A 371 -18.98 -17.95 7.21
N SER A 372 -17.98 -17.38 6.54
CA SER A 372 -16.91 -18.10 5.82
C SER A 372 -15.63 -18.30 6.67
N GLN A 373 -15.29 -17.35 7.54
CA GLN A 373 -14.07 -17.38 8.35
C GLN A 373 -14.44 -17.58 9.83
N GLY A 374 -14.27 -18.79 10.35
CA GLY A 374 -14.64 -19.15 11.73
C GLY A 374 -13.82 -18.50 12.85
N THR A 375 -12.80 -17.67 12.53
CA THR A 375 -11.94 -16.97 13.48
C THR A 375 -11.40 -15.67 12.88
N PHE A 376 -11.43 -14.55 13.61
CA PHE A 376 -10.84 -13.27 13.22
C PHE A 376 -9.32 -13.27 13.49
N ASP A 377 -8.52 -12.91 12.48
CA ASP A 377 -7.08 -12.75 12.64
C ASP A 377 -6.77 -11.37 13.24
N VAL A 378 -6.36 -11.37 14.52
CA VAL A 378 -6.03 -10.13 15.23
C VAL A 378 -4.73 -9.51 14.73
N ASP A 379 -3.86 -10.28 14.08
CA ASP A 379 -2.60 -9.72 13.55
C ASP A 379 -2.85 -8.68 12.45
N THR A 380 -3.87 -8.90 11.63
CA THR A 380 -4.35 -7.96 10.60
C THR A 380 -4.81 -6.64 11.20
N GLY A 381 -5.67 -6.71 12.23
CA GLY A 381 -6.14 -5.51 12.93
C GLY A 381 -5.00 -4.75 13.62
N ILE A 382 -4.03 -5.47 14.20
CA ILE A 382 -2.86 -4.86 14.83
C ILE A 382 -2.06 -4.07 13.81
N ARG A 383 -1.80 -4.63 12.61
CA ARG A 383 -1.08 -3.93 11.55
C ARG A 383 -1.83 -2.71 11.06
N PHE A 384 -3.12 -2.84 10.79
CA PHE A 384 -3.95 -1.73 10.37
C PHE A 384 -3.85 -0.55 11.35
N LEU A 385 -4.05 -0.80 12.65
CA LEU A 385 -3.97 0.25 13.68
C LEU A 385 -2.55 0.80 13.85
N GLN A 386 -1.53 -0.07 13.79
CA GLN A 386 -0.13 0.34 13.89
C GLN A 386 0.25 1.35 12.80
N TYR A 387 -0.11 1.06 11.54
CA TYR A 387 0.23 1.91 10.41
C TYR A 387 -0.70 3.12 10.28
N SER A 388 -1.96 3.00 10.72
CA SER A 388 -2.87 4.14 10.87
C SER A 388 -2.33 5.17 11.86
N GLY A 389 -1.86 4.73 13.03
CA GLY A 389 -1.26 5.61 14.04
C GLY A 389 0.03 6.25 13.56
N LEU A 390 0.90 5.50 12.87
CA LEU A 390 2.10 6.04 12.23
C LEU A 390 1.75 7.14 11.22
N ALA A 391 0.80 6.89 10.31
CA ALA A 391 0.42 7.85 9.28
C ALA A 391 -0.27 9.08 9.87
N TRP A 392 -1.19 8.90 10.81
CA TRP A 392 -1.82 10.00 11.54
C TRP A 392 -0.78 10.89 12.23
N SER A 393 0.26 10.31 12.83
CA SER A 393 1.31 11.11 13.49
C SER A 393 2.11 11.99 12.54
N VAL A 394 2.26 11.59 11.28
CA VAL A 394 2.96 12.39 10.25
C VAL A 394 2.23 13.69 9.96
N VAL A 395 0.90 13.66 9.98
CA VAL A 395 0.04 14.77 9.55
C VAL A 395 -0.59 15.55 10.70
N ASP A 396 -0.64 15.01 11.92
CA ASP A 396 -1.26 15.68 13.06
C ASP A 396 -0.27 15.95 14.19
N LEU A 397 0.21 14.88 14.85
CA LEU A 397 1.09 14.99 16.02
C LEU A 397 2.40 15.72 15.71
N VAL A 398 3.08 15.34 14.63
CA VAL A 398 4.39 15.90 14.28
C VAL A 398 4.29 17.37 13.87
N PRO A 399 3.35 17.79 12.99
CA PRO A 399 3.13 19.21 12.71
C PRO A 399 2.76 20.03 13.96
N SER A 400 1.99 19.46 14.89
CA SER A 400 1.69 20.10 16.18
C SER A 400 2.97 20.33 17.01
N LEU A 401 3.88 19.35 17.05
CA LEU A 401 5.18 19.50 17.70
C LEU A 401 6.05 20.56 17.01
N PHE A 402 6.02 20.65 15.67
CA PHE A 402 6.73 21.70 14.95
C PHE A 402 6.22 23.08 15.33
N SER A 403 4.90 23.26 15.45
CA SER A 403 4.31 24.52 15.91
C SER A 403 4.76 24.88 17.34
N TYR A 404 4.88 23.90 18.24
CA TYR A 404 5.33 24.13 19.62
C TYR A 404 6.82 24.49 19.69
N LEU A 405 7.64 23.86 18.83
CA LEU A 405 9.08 24.06 18.76
C LEU A 405 9.49 25.22 17.83
N SER A 406 8.52 25.91 17.21
CA SER A 406 8.75 26.98 16.22
C SER A 406 9.62 26.53 15.04
N LEU A 407 9.33 25.33 14.50
CA LEU A 407 10.06 24.68 13.39
C LEU A 407 9.31 24.66 12.06
#